data_AF-A0A0D6LG39-F1
#
_entry.id   AF-A0A0D6LG39-F1
#
_cell.length_a   1.000
_cell.length_b   1.000
_cell.length_c   1.000
_cell.angle_alpha   90.00
_cell.angle_beta   90.00
_cell.angle_gamma   90.00
#
_symmetry.space_group_name_H-M   'P 1'
#
loop_
_entity.id
_entity.type
_entity.pdbx_description
1 polymer ?
#
loop_
_entity_poly.entity_id
_entity_poly.type
_entity_poly.pdbx_seq_one_letter_code
_entity_poly.pdbx_strand_id
1 'polypeptide(L)'
;MCTNKIPKAKDDEESRGDDPILGGVGASIDLANDVDVAGSGHQILENARLSALQKDLEKEMKVKDGLEKFMSSNTSASRRYLEDSKNMLDDSKAKIALLRMQIEKISHQGQDTGSSNGSESKSRLDLKIDDLLFRLWKEAAIIEGAKNMIKILRAQRKADHKGLNDAQQTLILSEEKLELIFMALRKYM
;
A
#
# COMPACT_ATOMS: atom_id res chain seq x y z
N MET A 1 22.96 -70.58 -14.11
CA MET A 1 23.67 -69.66 -15.04
C MET A 1 23.43 -68.25 -14.53
N CYS A 2 24.30 -67.77 -13.64
CA CYS A 2 25.51 -66.99 -13.95
C CYS A 2 25.19 -65.49 -14.03
N THR A 3 25.53 -64.83 -12.94
CA THR A 3 25.72 -63.40 -12.73
C THR A 3 26.66 -62.76 -13.76
N ASN A 4 26.41 -61.52 -14.17
CA ASN A 4 27.45 -60.62 -14.66
C ASN A 4 27.09 -59.19 -14.20
N LYS A 5 27.76 -58.64 -13.19
CA LYS A 5 29.11 -58.00 -13.17
C LYS A 5 29.19 -56.69 -13.96
N ILE A 6 29.16 -55.62 -13.18
CA ILE A 6 29.81 -54.33 -13.45
C ILE A 6 31.34 -54.54 -13.48
N PRO A 7 32.07 -53.77 -14.30
CA PRO A 7 33.37 -53.27 -13.86
C PRO A 7 33.50 -51.74 -13.96
N LYS A 8 34.40 -51.26 -13.10
CA LYS A 8 34.74 -49.90 -12.70
C LYS A 8 35.65 -49.15 -13.69
N ALA A 9 35.55 -47.82 -13.57
CA ALA A 9 36.61 -46.78 -13.49
C ALA A 9 37.57 -46.54 -14.65
N LYS A 10 37.72 -45.26 -14.99
CA LYS A 10 39.00 -44.55 -14.94
C LYS A 10 38.77 -43.05 -14.73
N ASP A 11 39.37 -42.58 -13.65
CA ASP A 11 39.64 -41.19 -13.31
C ASP A 11 40.73 -40.64 -14.24
N ASP A 12 40.65 -39.36 -14.64
CA ASP A 12 41.81 -38.55 -15.03
C ASP A 12 41.56 -37.07 -14.65
N GLU A 13 42.22 -36.73 -13.55
CA GLU A 13 42.77 -35.47 -13.03
C GLU A 13 42.72 -34.16 -13.86
N GLU A 14 42.24 -33.12 -13.17
CA GLU A 14 42.82 -31.78 -12.95
C GLU A 14 43.54 -31.01 -14.08
N SER A 15 43.05 -29.79 -14.36
CA SER A 15 43.95 -28.64 -14.50
C SER A 15 43.23 -27.33 -14.16
N ARG A 16 43.69 -26.70 -13.08
CA ARG A 16 43.41 -25.32 -12.67
C ARG A 16 44.18 -24.34 -13.56
N GLY A 17 43.56 -23.20 -13.85
CA GLY A 17 44.22 -22.04 -14.44
C GLY A 17 43.40 -20.79 -14.17
N ASP A 18 43.58 -20.22 -12.98
CA ASP A 18 43.23 -18.83 -12.68
C ASP A 18 44.22 -17.92 -13.41
N ASP A 19 43.75 -16.90 -14.12
CA ASP A 19 44.55 -15.70 -14.42
C ASP A 19 43.68 -14.44 -14.34
N PRO A 20 44.10 -13.42 -13.55
CA PRO A 20 43.40 -12.14 -13.42
C PRO A 20 43.92 -11.15 -14.46
N ILE A 21 43.04 -10.49 -15.21
CA ILE A 21 43.42 -9.30 -15.98
C ILE A 21 43.24 -8.06 -15.12
N LEU A 22 44.38 -7.53 -14.69
CA LEU A 22 44.56 -6.25 -14.04
C LEU A 22 45.38 -5.37 -14.99
N GLY A 23 44.88 -4.19 -15.35
CA GLY A 23 45.72 -3.13 -15.91
C GLY A 23 45.01 -2.14 -16.82
N GLY A 24 44.92 -0.88 -16.39
CA GLY A 24 45.16 0.21 -17.34
C GLY A 24 44.33 1.50 -17.21
N VAL A 25 44.72 2.36 -16.27
CA VAL A 25 44.82 3.84 -16.39
C VAL A 25 43.56 4.68 -16.70
N GLY A 26 43.07 5.36 -15.66
CA GLY A 26 43.02 6.83 -15.59
C GLY A 26 42.21 7.60 -16.62
N ALA A 27 40.99 7.97 -16.24
CA ALA A 27 40.40 9.24 -16.63
C ALA A 27 39.69 9.84 -15.42
N SER A 28 40.29 10.91 -14.86
CA SER A 28 39.62 11.81 -13.94
C SER A 28 38.39 12.39 -14.65
N ILE A 29 37.22 12.16 -14.10
CA ILE A 29 36.03 12.93 -14.43
C ILE A 29 35.52 13.47 -13.09
N ASP A 30 36.00 14.65 -12.74
CA ASP A 30 35.33 15.50 -11.78
C ASP A 30 33.93 15.77 -12.32
N LEU A 31 32.93 15.13 -11.71
CA LEU A 31 31.57 15.62 -11.76
C LEU A 31 31.02 15.60 -10.34
N ALA A 32 31.33 16.69 -9.63
CA ALA A 32 30.50 17.15 -8.54
C ALA A 32 29.07 17.29 -9.06
N ASN A 33 28.24 16.31 -8.72
CA ASN A 33 26.79 16.42 -8.76
C ASN A 33 26.30 15.84 -7.43
N ASP A 34 25.94 16.75 -6.52
CA ASP A 34 25.00 16.46 -5.44
C ASP A 34 23.70 15.94 -6.10
N VAL A 35 23.60 14.62 -6.22
CA VAL A 35 22.37 13.95 -6.65
C VAL A 35 21.61 13.59 -5.38
N ASP A 36 20.41 14.15 -5.28
CA ASP A 36 19.38 13.90 -4.28
C ASP A 36 19.07 12.37 -4.19
N VAL A 37 19.84 11.66 -3.35
CA VAL A 37 19.90 10.18 -3.28
C VAL A 37 18.76 9.55 -2.47
N ALA A 38 17.80 10.34 -1.99
CA ALA A 38 16.69 9.80 -1.19
C ALA A 38 15.55 9.18 -2.02
N GLY A 39 15.40 9.55 -3.30
CA GLY A 39 14.29 9.09 -4.16
C GLY A 39 14.56 7.83 -5.00
N SER A 40 15.83 7.58 -5.35
CA SER A 40 16.23 6.54 -6.32
C SER A 40 16.17 5.12 -5.75
N GLY A 41 16.63 4.91 -4.51
CA GLY A 41 16.70 3.57 -3.91
C GLY A 41 15.33 2.95 -3.64
N HIS A 42 14.34 3.77 -3.28
CA HIS A 42 12.97 3.29 -3.02
C HIS A 42 12.31 2.80 -4.32
N GLN A 43 12.50 3.52 -5.42
CA GLN A 43 11.91 3.18 -6.70
C GLN A 43 12.52 1.92 -7.32
N ILE A 44 13.82 1.70 -7.14
CA ILE A 44 14.50 0.46 -7.56
C ILE A 44 13.96 -0.76 -6.81
N LEU A 45 13.74 -0.65 -5.50
CA LEU A 45 13.21 -1.73 -4.68
C LEU A 45 11.75 -2.08 -5.03
N GLU A 46 10.90 -1.06 -5.24
CA GLU A 46 9.51 -1.27 -5.66
C GLU A 46 9.43 -1.89 -7.07
N ASN A 47 10.31 -1.50 -8.00
CA ASN A 47 10.40 -2.11 -9.33
C ASN A 47 10.82 -3.59 -9.27
N ALA A 48 11.78 -3.93 -8.41
CA ALA A 48 12.19 -5.32 -8.18
C ALA A 48 11.05 -6.14 -7.57
N ARG A 49 10.33 -5.57 -6.61
CA ARG A 49 9.16 -6.18 -5.96
C ARG A 49 8.00 -6.40 -6.94
N LEU A 50 7.69 -5.41 -7.77
CA LEU A 50 6.66 -5.49 -8.81
C LEU A 50 7.00 -6.58 -9.83
N SER A 51 8.26 -6.64 -10.27
CA SER A 51 8.75 -7.67 -11.18
C SER A 51 8.61 -9.09 -10.59
N ALA A 52 8.92 -9.25 -9.29
CA ALA A 52 8.76 -10.52 -8.59
C ALA A 52 7.28 -10.94 -8.53
N LEU A 53 6.37 -10.02 -8.20
CA LEU A 53 4.94 -10.29 -8.13
C LEU A 53 4.34 -10.64 -9.51
N GLN A 54 4.78 -9.98 -10.58
CA GLN A 54 4.37 -10.32 -11.95
C GLN A 54 4.81 -11.75 -12.33
N LYS A 55 6.04 -12.13 -11.96
CA LYS A 55 6.54 -13.49 -12.18
C LYS A 55 5.73 -14.53 -11.40
N ASP A 56 5.34 -14.23 -10.17
CA ASP A 56 4.52 -15.14 -9.37
C ASP A 56 3.08 -15.22 -9.89
N LEU A 57 2.52 -14.11 -10.38
CA LEU A 57 1.22 -14.10 -11.07
C LEU A 57 1.25 -14.99 -12.32
N GLU A 58 2.31 -14.91 -13.14
CA GLU A 58 2.43 -15.75 -14.34
C GLU A 58 2.49 -17.24 -13.99
N LYS A 59 3.24 -17.62 -12.95
CA LYS A 59 3.28 -19.01 -12.48
C LYS A 59 1.90 -19.47 -12.03
N GLU A 60 1.20 -18.66 -11.24
CA GLU A 60 -0.11 -19.03 -10.71
C GLU A 60 -1.19 -19.11 -11.80
N MET A 61 -1.13 -18.24 -12.82
CA MET A 61 -1.98 -18.36 -14.01
C MET A 61 -1.77 -19.70 -14.73
N LYS A 62 -0.50 -20.15 -14.87
CA LYS A 62 -0.19 -21.46 -15.47
C LYS A 62 -0.72 -22.63 -14.63
N VAL A 63 -0.70 -22.51 -13.30
CA VAL A 63 -1.29 -23.51 -12.39
C VAL A 63 -2.80 -23.58 -12.61
N LYS A 64 -3.50 -22.43 -12.60
CA LYS A 64 -4.93 -22.34 -12.89
C LYS A 64 -5.29 -22.96 -14.25
N ASP A 65 -4.59 -22.57 -15.32
CA ASP A 65 -4.84 -23.10 -16.67
C ASP A 65 -4.57 -24.61 -16.75
N GLY A 66 -3.53 -25.09 -16.06
CA GLY A 66 -3.21 -26.50 -15.96
C GLY A 66 -4.32 -27.31 -15.28
N LEU A 67 -4.87 -26.80 -14.18
CA LEU A 67 -5.99 -27.41 -13.46
C LEU A 67 -7.28 -27.38 -14.28
N GLU A 68 -7.60 -26.27 -14.94
CA GLU A 68 -8.76 -26.15 -15.83
C GLU A 68 -8.68 -27.15 -17.00
N LYS A 69 -7.50 -27.27 -17.63
CA LYS A 69 -7.26 -28.23 -18.70
C LYS A 69 -7.36 -29.67 -18.19
N PHE A 70 -6.81 -29.95 -17.02
CA PHE A 70 -6.88 -31.27 -16.38
C PHE A 70 -8.33 -31.68 -16.11
N MET A 71 -9.10 -30.80 -15.47
CA MET A 71 -10.52 -31.06 -15.16
C MET A 71 -11.38 -31.20 -16.43
N SER A 72 -11.08 -30.44 -17.48
CA SER A 72 -11.82 -30.52 -18.75
C SER A 72 -11.48 -31.78 -19.56
N SER A 73 -10.23 -32.24 -19.49
CA SER A 73 -9.72 -33.35 -20.31
C SER A 73 -9.89 -34.71 -19.63
N ASN A 74 -9.98 -34.74 -18.30
CA ASN A 74 -9.93 -35.97 -17.51
C ASN A 74 -11.28 -36.26 -16.83
N THR A 75 -12.34 -36.31 -17.63
CA THR A 75 -13.75 -36.48 -17.18
C THR A 75 -14.04 -37.83 -16.52
N SER A 76 -13.17 -38.83 -16.73
CA SER A 76 -13.26 -40.16 -16.11
C SER A 76 -12.45 -40.31 -14.82
N ALA A 77 -11.83 -39.23 -14.31
CA ALA A 77 -11.09 -39.25 -13.06
C ALA A 77 -12.02 -39.56 -11.87
N SER A 78 -11.45 -40.13 -10.79
CA SER A 78 -12.25 -40.42 -9.59
C SER A 78 -12.84 -39.14 -9.00
N ARG A 79 -14.05 -39.23 -8.42
CA ARG A 79 -14.74 -38.08 -7.81
C ARG A 79 -13.84 -37.33 -6.82
N ARG A 80 -13.04 -38.06 -6.04
CA ARG A 80 -12.12 -37.48 -5.07
C ARG A 80 -11.02 -36.64 -5.74
N TYR A 81 -10.43 -37.13 -6.83
CA TYR A 81 -9.42 -36.37 -7.58
C TYR A 81 -9.98 -35.11 -8.22
N LEU A 82 -11.22 -35.14 -8.70
CA LEU A 82 -11.89 -33.97 -9.26
C LEU A 82 -12.19 -32.91 -8.19
N GLU A 83 -12.59 -33.33 -6.98
CA GLU A 83 -12.83 -32.42 -5.86
C GLU A 83 -11.52 -31.78 -5.37
N ASP A 84 -10.44 -32.56 -5.21
CA ASP A 84 -9.12 -32.04 -4.84
C ASP A 84 -8.63 -31.01 -5.89
N SER A 85 -8.81 -31.31 -7.19
CA SER A 85 -8.43 -30.39 -8.27
C SER A 85 -9.27 -29.11 -8.27
N LYS A 86 -10.56 -29.19 -7.93
CA LYS A 86 -11.44 -28.04 -7.81
C LYS A 86 -11.01 -27.12 -6.66
N ASN A 87 -10.71 -27.70 -5.49
CA ASN A 87 -10.23 -26.93 -4.34
C ASN A 87 -8.92 -26.21 -4.68
N MET A 88 -7.97 -26.90 -5.32
CA MET A 88 -6.72 -26.28 -5.78
C MET A 88 -6.95 -25.17 -6.82
N LEU A 89 -7.95 -25.32 -7.69
CA LEU A 89 -8.31 -24.30 -8.68
C LEU A 89 -8.88 -23.05 -7.99
N ASP A 90 -9.73 -23.23 -6.99
CA ASP A 90 -10.31 -22.13 -6.22
C ASP A 90 -9.21 -21.40 -5.41
N ASP A 91 -8.29 -22.14 -4.78
CA ASP A 91 -7.10 -21.58 -4.12
C ASP A 91 -6.22 -20.79 -5.10
N SER A 92 -5.99 -21.33 -6.29
CA SER A 92 -5.21 -20.68 -7.35
C SER A 92 -5.86 -19.37 -7.80
N LYS A 93 -7.18 -19.36 -8.00
CA LYS A 93 -7.95 -18.15 -8.33
C LYS A 93 -7.88 -17.10 -7.22
N ALA A 94 -8.00 -17.52 -5.96
CA ALA A 94 -7.87 -16.61 -4.82
C ALA A 94 -6.46 -15.99 -4.78
N LYS A 95 -5.41 -16.78 -5.05
CA LYS A 95 -4.04 -16.27 -5.08
C LYS A 95 -3.78 -15.32 -6.26
N ILE A 96 -4.34 -15.60 -7.44
CA ILE A 96 -4.32 -14.68 -8.58
C ILE A 96 -4.93 -13.33 -8.21
N ALA A 97 -6.10 -13.33 -7.55
CA ALA A 97 -6.75 -12.09 -7.12
C ALA A 97 -5.86 -11.31 -6.14
N LEU A 98 -5.26 -11.99 -5.17
CA LEU A 98 -4.35 -11.37 -4.21
C LEU A 98 -3.10 -10.78 -4.88
N LEU A 99 -2.48 -11.52 -5.82
CA LEU A 99 -1.31 -11.04 -6.56
C LEU A 99 -1.63 -9.83 -7.43
N ARG A 100 -2.78 -9.84 -8.12
CA ARG A 100 -3.25 -8.69 -8.91
C ARG A 100 -3.45 -7.45 -8.03
N MET A 101 -4.12 -7.62 -6.88
CA MET A 101 -4.32 -6.54 -5.92
C MET A 101 -2.99 -5.99 -5.39
N GLN A 102 -1.99 -6.84 -5.13
CA GLN A 102 -0.67 -6.39 -4.68
C GLN A 102 0.10 -5.63 -5.77
N ILE A 103 0.03 -6.07 -7.02
CA ILE A 103 0.63 -5.39 -8.17
C ILE A 103 -0.02 -4.01 -8.35
N GLU A 104 -1.35 -3.95 -8.35
CA GLU A 104 -2.12 -2.71 -8.43
C GLU A 104 -1.71 -1.76 -7.32
N LYS A 105 -1.68 -2.24 -6.06
CA LYS A 105 -1.27 -1.45 -4.90
C LYS A 105 0.12 -0.82 -5.06
N ILE A 106 1.11 -1.57 -5.55
CA ILE A 106 2.48 -1.08 -5.74
C ILE A 106 2.57 -0.14 -6.95
N SER A 107 1.87 -0.46 -8.03
CA SER A 107 1.83 0.36 -9.25
C SER A 107 1.21 1.74 -8.98
N HIS A 108 0.14 1.81 -8.20
CA HIS A 108 -0.48 3.08 -7.79
C HIS A 108 0.32 3.81 -6.73
N GLN A 109 1.08 3.12 -5.89
CA GLN A 109 1.97 3.75 -4.91
C GLN A 109 3.15 4.50 -5.56
N GLY A 110 3.48 4.17 -6.81
CA GLY A 110 4.46 4.88 -7.63
C GLY A 110 3.92 6.05 -8.46
N GLN A 111 2.59 6.20 -8.60
CA GLN A 111 1.97 7.25 -9.43
C GLN A 111 0.95 8.16 -8.72
N ASP A 112 0.42 7.78 -7.56
CA ASP A 112 -0.71 8.49 -6.94
C ASP A 112 -0.43 8.79 -5.45
N THR A 113 -0.38 10.03 -4.91
CA THR A 113 -0.83 11.35 -5.38
C THR A 113 -1.96 11.36 -6.40
N GLY A 114 -3.05 10.63 -6.12
CA GLY A 114 -4.36 10.94 -6.67
C GLY A 114 -4.98 9.91 -7.64
N SER A 115 -6.06 9.27 -7.17
CA SER A 115 -7.12 8.59 -7.95
C SER A 115 -6.72 7.30 -8.66
N SER A 116 -7.47 6.20 -8.59
CA SER A 116 -8.86 5.95 -8.25
C SER A 116 -9.04 4.42 -8.38
N ASN A 117 -9.87 3.78 -7.55
CA ASN A 117 -11.03 3.02 -8.01
C ASN A 117 -11.76 2.29 -6.87
N GLY A 118 -13.05 2.59 -6.73
CA GLY A 118 -14.07 1.66 -6.24
C GLY A 118 -14.15 1.44 -4.73
N SER A 119 -14.74 2.40 -3.99
CA SER A 119 -15.23 2.30 -2.60
C SER A 119 -14.26 1.74 -1.54
N GLU A 120 -13.95 2.57 -0.56
CA GLU A 120 -13.32 2.23 0.73
C GLU A 120 -11.80 2.37 0.88
N SER A 121 -11.15 3.23 0.10
CA SER A 121 -9.84 3.73 0.52
C SER A 121 -9.69 5.20 0.16
N LYS A 122 -10.40 6.06 0.92
CA LYS A 122 -10.13 7.50 0.95
C LYS A 122 -8.61 7.69 1.13
N SER A 123 -7.98 8.51 0.30
CA SER A 123 -6.54 8.72 0.44
C SER A 123 -6.23 9.28 1.82
N ARG A 124 -4.99 9.11 2.30
CA ARG A 124 -4.56 9.68 3.60
C ARG A 124 -4.82 11.19 3.67
N LEU A 125 -4.73 11.89 2.53
CA LEU A 125 -5.04 13.31 2.42
C LEU A 125 -6.55 13.56 2.50
N ASP A 126 -7.38 12.79 1.79
CA ASP A 126 -8.84 12.91 1.83
C ASP A 126 -9.38 12.69 3.25
N LEU A 127 -8.86 11.67 3.95
CA LEU A 127 -9.19 11.42 5.36
C LEU A 127 -8.83 12.61 6.25
N LYS A 128 -7.74 13.32 5.93
CA LYS A 128 -7.30 14.49 6.70
C LYS A 128 -8.18 15.71 6.42
N ILE A 129 -8.57 15.92 5.17
CA ILE A 129 -9.49 16.98 4.76
C ILE A 129 -10.87 16.74 5.40
N ASP A 130 -11.40 15.52 5.33
CA ASP A 130 -12.66 15.13 5.95
C ASP A 130 -12.66 15.36 7.47
N ASP A 131 -11.59 14.95 8.17
CA ASP A 131 -11.42 15.19 9.61
C ASP A 131 -11.44 16.69 9.94
N LEU A 132 -10.74 17.51 9.16
CA LEU A 132 -10.70 18.96 9.36
C LEU A 132 -12.06 19.62 9.06
N LEU A 133 -12.76 19.20 8.01
CA LEU A 133 -14.11 19.69 7.68
C LEU A 133 -15.11 19.33 8.79
N PHE A 134 -15.05 18.10 9.30
CA PHE A 134 -15.90 17.68 10.42
C PHE A 134 -15.63 18.49 11.70
N ARG A 135 -14.36 18.77 11.99
CA ARG A 135 -13.98 19.64 13.12
C ARG A 135 -14.49 21.06 12.92
N LEU A 136 -14.38 21.62 11.71
CA LEU A 136 -14.86 22.96 11.38
C LEU A 136 -16.38 23.06 11.61
N TRP A 137 -17.14 22.09 11.10
CA TRP A 137 -18.59 22.05 11.26
C TRP A 137 -19.00 21.95 12.74
N LYS A 138 -18.32 21.09 13.49
CA LYS A 138 -18.55 20.94 14.94
C LYS A 138 -18.26 22.24 15.69
N GLU A 139 -17.14 22.89 15.38
CA GLU A 139 -16.74 24.13 16.06
C GLU A 139 -17.73 25.27 15.75
N ALA A 140 -18.20 25.37 14.50
CA ALA A 140 -19.26 26.32 14.14
C ALA A 140 -20.55 26.09 14.94
N ALA A 141 -20.94 24.82 15.16
CA ALA A 141 -22.09 24.50 16.00
C ALA A 141 -21.88 24.89 17.47
N ILE A 142 -20.66 24.75 18.00
CA ILE A 142 -20.31 25.18 19.36
C ILE A 142 -20.41 26.71 19.49
N ILE A 143 -19.89 27.45 18.52
CA ILE A 143 -19.99 28.92 18.47
C ILE A 143 -21.46 29.37 18.52
N GLU A 144 -22.32 28.74 17.71
CA GLU A 144 -23.75 29.07 17.70
C GLU A 144 -24.42 28.71 19.03
N GLY A 145 -24.07 27.57 19.63
CA GLY A 145 -24.53 27.17 20.95
C GLY A 145 -24.14 28.17 22.05
N ALA A 146 -22.89 28.64 22.04
CA ALA A 146 -22.38 29.64 22.98
C ALA A 146 -23.09 31.00 22.81
N LYS A 147 -23.29 31.45 21.56
CA LYS A 147 -24.06 32.68 21.25
C LYS A 147 -25.49 32.59 21.80
N ASN A 148 -26.17 31.46 21.58
CA ASN A 148 -27.52 31.26 22.09
C ASN A 148 -27.54 31.21 23.62
N MET A 149 -26.55 30.58 24.26
CA MET A 149 -26.45 30.53 25.71
C MET A 149 -26.26 31.92 26.31
N ILE A 150 -25.37 32.74 25.75
CA ILE A 150 -25.18 34.14 26.16
C ILE A 150 -26.50 34.92 26.05
N LYS A 151 -27.25 34.73 24.95
CA LYS A 151 -28.55 35.39 24.74
C LYS A 151 -29.56 34.98 25.81
N ILE A 152 -29.67 33.69 26.12
CA ILE A 152 -30.59 33.16 27.14
C ILE A 152 -30.20 33.69 28.52
N LEU A 153 -28.93 33.60 28.90
CA LEU A 153 -28.44 34.02 30.22
C LEU A 153 -28.59 35.53 30.44
N ARG A 154 -28.43 36.36 29.39
CA ARG A 154 -28.69 37.81 29.48
C ARG A 154 -30.17 38.16 29.62
N ALA A 155 -31.07 37.32 29.11
CA ALA A 155 -32.51 37.52 29.20
C ALA A 155 -33.13 36.98 30.51
N GLN A 156 -32.36 36.23 31.31
CA GLN A 156 -32.84 35.68 32.58
C GLN A 156 -33.02 36.76 33.65
N ARG A 157 -34.08 36.61 34.46
CA ARG A 157 -34.39 37.51 35.58
C ARG A 157 -33.38 37.42 36.73
N LYS A 158 -32.76 36.24 36.91
CA LYS A 158 -31.68 36.03 37.88
C LYS A 158 -30.35 36.05 37.12
N ALA A 159 -29.42 36.87 37.58
CA ALA A 159 -28.11 36.99 36.95
C ALA A 159 -27.24 35.76 37.29
N ASP A 160 -26.92 34.95 36.27
CA ASP A 160 -25.89 33.92 36.35
C ASP A 160 -24.60 34.43 35.70
N HIS A 161 -23.84 35.22 36.48
CA HIS A 161 -22.59 35.82 36.01
C HIS A 161 -21.52 34.78 35.66
N LYS A 162 -21.52 33.64 36.36
CA LYS A 162 -20.55 32.58 36.11
C LYS A 162 -20.86 31.87 34.80
N GLY A 163 -22.11 31.41 34.62
CA GLY A 163 -22.53 30.80 33.36
C GLY A 163 -22.37 31.73 32.17
N LEU A 164 -22.60 33.04 32.36
CA LEU A 164 -22.38 34.03 31.32
C LEU A 164 -20.91 34.16 30.94
N ASN A 165 -20.01 34.22 31.93
CA ASN A 165 -18.56 34.28 31.70
C ASN A 165 -18.06 33.00 31.00
N ASP A 166 -18.50 31.83 31.45
CA ASP A 166 -18.13 30.54 30.87
C ASP A 166 -18.59 30.43 29.40
N ALA A 167 -19.80 30.90 29.09
CA ALA A 167 -20.31 30.94 27.72
C ALA A 167 -19.54 31.93 26.84
N GLN A 168 -19.13 33.08 27.38
CA GLN A 168 -18.28 34.05 26.67
C GLN A 168 -16.88 33.50 26.41
N GLN A 169 -16.26 32.85 27.39
CA GLN A 169 -14.97 32.18 27.22
C GLN A 169 -15.05 31.08 26.17
N THR A 170 -16.10 30.25 26.22
CA THR A 170 -16.33 29.20 25.21
C THR A 170 -16.45 29.79 23.81
N LEU A 171 -17.18 30.90 23.65
CA LEU A 171 -17.31 31.58 22.36
C LEU A 171 -15.94 32.02 21.82
N ILE A 172 -15.14 32.71 22.64
CA ILE A 172 -13.81 33.23 22.23
C ILE A 172 -12.89 32.08 21.82
N LEU A 173 -12.76 31.06 22.67
CA LEU A 173 -11.87 29.92 22.41
C LEU A 173 -12.31 29.12 21.17
N SER A 174 -13.62 28.99 20.95
CA SER A 174 -14.15 28.30 19.78
C SER A 174 -13.95 29.10 18.49
N GLU A 175 -14.04 30.43 18.52
CA GLU A 175 -13.74 31.29 17.37
C GLU A 175 -12.25 31.19 16.97
N GLU A 176 -11.33 31.30 17.93
CA GLU A 176 -9.88 31.12 17.67
C GLU A 176 -9.59 29.72 17.10
N LYS A 177 -10.23 28.69 17.65
CA LYS A 177 -10.05 27.31 17.17
C LYS A 177 -10.61 27.10 15.77
N LEU A 178 -11.76 27.70 15.44
CA LEU A 178 -12.35 27.65 14.10
C LEU A 178 -11.38 28.26 13.07
N GLU A 179 -10.77 29.40 13.40
CA GLU A 179 -9.79 30.06 12.53
C GLU A 179 -8.56 29.17 12.27
N LEU A 180 -8.02 28.53 13.32
CA LEU A 180 -6.90 27.60 13.17
C LEU A 180 -7.26 26.39 12.28
N ILE A 181 -8.47 25.84 12.44
CA ILE A 181 -8.96 24.74 11.60
C ILE A 181 -9.11 25.21 10.15
N PHE A 182 -9.62 26.43 9.93
CA PHE A 182 -9.76 27.01 8.61
C PHE A 182 -8.41 27.24 7.92
N MET A 183 -7.42 27.77 8.65
CA MET A 183 -6.04 27.91 8.14
C MET A 183 -5.41 26.56 7.80
N ALA A 184 -5.67 25.53 8.60
CA ALA A 184 -5.21 24.18 8.31
C ALA A 184 -5.87 23.60 7.05
N LEU A 185 -7.18 23.81 6.86
CA LEU A 185 -7.92 23.38 5.67
C LEU A 185 -7.42 24.07 4.40
N ARG A 186 -7.12 25.37 4.48
CA ARG A 186 -6.63 26.15 3.34
C ARG A 186 -5.30 25.63 2.77
N LYS A 187 -4.53 24.83 3.52
CA LYS A 187 -3.33 24.17 2.99
C LYS A 187 -3.65 23.07 1.97
N TYR A 188 -4.91 22.66 1.86
CA TYR A 188 -5.39 21.57 1.02
C TYR A 188 -6.42 22.01 -0.04
N MET A 189 -6.76 23.30 -0.09
CA MET A 189 -7.62 23.94 -1.10
C MET A 189 -6.79 24.81 -2.02
#